data_AF-A0AAE1S9Z0-F1
#
_entry.id   AF-A0AAE1S9Z0-F1
#
_cell.length_a   1.000
_cell.length_b   1.000
_cell.length_c   1.000
_cell.angle_alpha   90.00
_cell.angle_beta   90.00
_cell.angle_gamma   90.00
#
_symmetry.space_group_name_H-M   'P 1'
#
loop_
_entity.id
_entity.type
_entity.pdbx_description
1 polymer ?
#
loop_
_entity_poly.entity_id
_entity_poly.type
_entity_poly.pdbx_seq_one_letter_code
_entity_poly.pdbx_strand_id
1 'polypeptide(L)'
;MLCYGMQEKFCNSAYIERFLKAKGDNVKKAAKQLRNCLAWRDSLAIDHLIADEFSAELAEVAAYVSGHDDESRPVVVYSVAGVYTGGGNPNHAKRG
;
A
#
# COMPACT_ATOMS: atom_id res chain seq x y z
N MET A 1 17.78 -23.53 -4.95
CA MET A 1 16.79 -23.55 -6.05
C MET A 1 15.40 -23.39 -5.42
N LEU A 2 15.00 -22.15 -5.09
CA LEU A 2 13.69 -21.83 -4.50
C LEU A 2 13.04 -20.57 -5.13
N CYS A 3 13.45 -20.16 -6.33
CA CYS A 3 12.94 -18.93 -6.96
C CYS A 3 11.87 -19.16 -8.05
N TYR A 4 11.25 -20.35 -8.16
CA TYR A 4 10.28 -20.61 -9.24
C TYR A 4 8.81 -20.36 -8.86
N GLY A 5 8.48 -20.30 -7.55
CA GLY A 5 7.08 -20.18 -7.10
C GLY A 5 6.55 -18.73 -6.96
N MET A 6 7.42 -17.76 -6.64
CA MET A 6 6.99 -16.36 -6.43
C MET A 6 6.81 -15.59 -7.74
N GLN A 7 7.56 -15.92 -8.80
CA GLN A 7 7.51 -15.18 -10.05
C GLN A 7 6.10 -15.15 -10.68
N GLU A 8 5.33 -16.25 -10.65
CA GLU A 8 4.03 -16.30 -11.34
C GLU A 8 2.95 -15.42 -10.68
N LYS A 9 2.94 -15.31 -9.35
CA LYS A 9 1.94 -14.47 -8.64
C LYS A 9 2.15 -12.98 -8.89
N PHE A 10 3.40 -12.53 -9.01
CA PHE A 10 3.75 -11.11 -9.09
C PHE A 10 4.21 -10.66 -10.47
N CYS A 11 4.48 -11.55 -11.42
CA CYS A 11 4.83 -11.19 -12.80
C CYS A 11 3.65 -11.37 -13.77
N ASN A 12 2.41 -11.12 -13.31
CA ASN A 12 1.26 -11.04 -14.21
C ASN A 12 1.16 -9.65 -14.85
N SER A 13 0.44 -9.56 -15.97
CA SER A 13 0.32 -8.35 -16.80
C SER A 13 -0.16 -7.13 -15.99
N ALA A 14 -1.18 -7.31 -15.14
CA ALA A 14 -1.73 -6.24 -14.34
C ALA A 14 -0.73 -5.72 -13.29
N TYR A 15 0.10 -6.60 -12.72
CA TYR A 15 1.14 -6.20 -11.77
C TYR A 15 2.23 -5.38 -12.45
N ILE A 16 2.71 -5.83 -13.62
CA ILE A 16 3.72 -5.10 -14.41
C ILE A 16 3.18 -3.74 -14.87
N GLU A 17 1.92 -3.70 -15.31
CA GLU A 17 1.25 -2.48 -15.78
C GLU A 17 1.21 -1.38 -14.70
N ARG A 18 1.07 -1.73 -13.42
CA ARG A 18 1.12 -0.76 -12.31
C ARG A 18 2.45 -0.01 -12.27
N PHE A 19 3.57 -0.70 -12.45
CA PHE A 19 4.90 -0.07 -12.45
C PHE A 19 5.13 0.76 -13.72
N LEU A 20 4.61 0.33 -14.86
CA LEU A 20 4.68 1.09 -16.12
C LEU A 20 3.89 2.40 -16.01
N LYS A 21 2.61 2.33 -15.59
CA LYS A 21 1.77 3.51 -15.36
C LYS A 21 2.40 4.49 -14.38
N ALA A 22 2.92 3.99 -13.25
CA ALA A 22 3.58 4.82 -12.23
C ALA A 22 4.89 5.49 -12.70
N LYS A 23 5.45 5.07 -13.85
CA LYS A 23 6.69 5.61 -14.43
C LYS A 23 6.50 6.20 -15.82
N GLY A 24 5.26 6.45 -16.25
CA GLY A 24 4.94 7.00 -17.56
C GLY A 24 5.47 6.12 -18.69
N ASP A 25 5.22 4.81 -18.60
CA ASP A 25 5.63 3.77 -19.56
C ASP A 25 7.14 3.68 -19.82
N ASN A 26 7.96 4.30 -18.95
CA ASN A 26 9.41 4.18 -19.03
C ASN A 26 9.87 2.80 -18.52
N VAL A 27 10.07 1.87 -19.45
CA VAL A 27 10.47 0.47 -19.18
C VAL A 27 11.69 0.37 -18.27
N LYS A 28 12.72 1.21 -18.48
CA LYS A 28 13.96 1.17 -17.67
C LYS A 28 13.69 1.54 -16.21
N LYS A 29 12.91 2.59 -15.97
CA LYS A 29 12.54 3.04 -14.62
C LYS A 29 11.58 2.04 -13.95
N ALA A 30 10.57 1.57 -14.68
CA ALA A 30 9.61 0.58 -14.18
C ALA A 30 10.30 -0.72 -13.77
N ALA A 31 11.17 -1.27 -14.62
CA ALA A 31 11.92 -2.48 -14.32
C ALA A 31 12.87 -2.32 -13.12
N LYS A 32 13.52 -1.15 -12.97
CA LYS A 32 14.34 -0.85 -11.79
C LYS A 32 13.50 -0.86 -10.51
N GLN A 33 12.33 -0.21 -10.53
CA GLN A 33 11.46 -0.15 -9.36
C GLN A 33 10.87 -1.52 -9.02
N LEU A 34 10.46 -2.30 -10.01
CA LEU A 34 9.96 -3.67 -9.82
C LEU A 34 11.00 -4.55 -9.12
N ARG A 35 12.26 -4.54 -9.58
CA ARG A 35 13.34 -5.30 -8.92
C ARG A 35 13.57 -4.86 -7.48
N ASN A 36 13.58 -3.55 -7.22
CA ASN A 36 13.72 -3.04 -5.86
C ASN A 36 12.56 -3.48 -4.96
N CYS A 37 11.33 -3.48 -5.48
CA CYS A 37 10.14 -3.93 -4.76
C CYS A 37 10.23 -5.42 -4.41
N LEU A 38 10.62 -6.27 -5.37
CA LEU A 38 10.80 -7.71 -5.14
C LEU A 38 11.90 -7.98 -4.09
N ALA A 39 13.03 -7.28 -4.16
CA ALA A 39 14.10 -7.40 -3.17
C ALA A 39 13.65 -6.97 -1.76
N TRP A 40 12.87 -5.90 -1.65
CA TRP A 40 12.30 -5.45 -0.38
C TRP A 40 11.31 -6.48 0.19
N ARG A 41 10.45 -7.06 -0.65
CA ARG A 41 9.52 -8.12 -0.23
C ARG A 41 10.24 -9.35 0.33
N ASP A 42 11.32 -9.76 -0.33
CA ASP A 42 12.16 -10.88 0.11
C ASP A 42 12.83 -10.58 1.45
N SER A 43 13.38 -9.36 1.62
CA SER A 43 14.04 -8.95 2.87
C SER A 43 13.12 -8.92 4.10
N LEU A 44 11.83 -8.73 3.91
CA LEU A 44 10.82 -8.71 4.98
C LEU A 44 10.05 -10.03 5.10
N ALA A 45 10.39 -11.03 4.27
CA ALA A 45 9.67 -12.30 4.20
C ALA A 45 8.14 -12.10 4.12
N ILE A 46 7.68 -11.14 3.31
CA ILE A 46 6.26 -10.71 3.26
C ILE A 46 5.29 -11.88 3.02
N ASP A 47 5.75 -12.91 2.30
CA ASP A 47 4.96 -14.10 1.98
C ASP A 47 4.73 -15.02 3.19
N HIS A 48 5.38 -14.74 4.33
CA HIS A 48 5.27 -15.47 5.59
C HIS A 48 4.61 -14.65 6.71
N LEU A 49 4.14 -13.43 6.44
CA LEU A 49 3.49 -12.60 7.45
C LEU A 49 2.17 -13.22 7.91
N ILE A 50 1.98 -13.29 9.22
CA ILE A 50 0.74 -13.76 9.85
C ILE A 50 0.09 -12.57 10.56
N ALA A 51 -1.22 -12.38 10.38
CA ALA A 51 -1.93 -11.24 10.98
C ALA A 51 -1.79 -11.18 12.51
N ASP A 52 -1.72 -12.34 13.17
CA ASP A 52 -1.57 -12.47 14.62
C ASP A 52 -0.28 -11.82 15.15
N GLU A 53 0.78 -11.77 14.34
CA GLU A 53 2.06 -11.13 14.68
C GLU A 53 1.94 -9.59 14.83
N PHE A 54 0.85 -9.00 14.34
CA PHE A 54 0.59 -7.55 14.34
C PHE A 54 -0.66 -7.18 15.16
N SER A 55 -1.10 -8.07 16.06
CA SER A 55 -2.36 -7.89 16.79
C SER A 55 -2.40 -6.60 17.63
N ALA A 56 -1.26 -6.16 18.17
CA ALA A 56 -1.17 -4.94 18.95
C ALA A 56 -1.33 -3.69 18.06
N GLU A 57 -0.63 -3.65 16.93
CA GLU A 57 -0.68 -2.56 15.95
C GLU A 57 -2.05 -2.44 15.29
N LEU A 58 -2.70 -3.60 15.04
CA LEU A 58 -4.07 -3.66 14.56
C LEU A 58 -5.08 -3.20 15.62
N ALA A 59 -4.88 -3.57 16.89
CA ALA A 59 -5.74 -3.15 18.00
C ALA A 59 -5.62 -1.65 18.30
N GLU A 60 -4.44 -1.06 18.11
CA GLU A 60 -4.20 0.38 18.23
C GLU A 60 -4.79 1.18 17.06
N VAL A 61 -5.28 0.52 16.00
CA VAL A 61 -5.82 1.14 14.78
C VAL A 61 -4.87 2.22 14.25
N ALA A 62 -3.58 1.90 14.25
CA ALA A 62 -2.53 2.85 13.87
C ALA A 62 -2.74 3.38 12.45
N ALA A 63 -3.33 2.57 11.55
CA ALA A 63 -3.80 2.97 10.24
C ALA A 63 -5.02 2.16 9.77
N TYR A 64 -5.96 2.78 9.06
CA TYR A 64 -7.12 2.12 8.44
C TYR A 64 -7.54 2.81 7.14
N VAL A 65 -8.34 2.12 6.32
CA VAL A 65 -8.89 2.67 5.07
C VAL A 65 -10.28 3.26 5.31
N SER A 66 -10.47 4.54 4.99
CA SER A 66 -11.74 5.27 5.16
C SER A 66 -12.32 5.69 3.79
N GLY A 67 -12.82 4.69 3.05
CA GLY A 67 -13.43 4.93 1.74
C GLY A 67 -12.42 5.30 0.65
N HIS A 68 -12.90 6.04 -0.35
CA HIS A 68 -12.13 6.50 -1.51
C HIS A 68 -12.30 8.01 -1.68
N ASP A 69 -11.29 8.67 -2.26
CA ASP A 69 -11.38 10.07 -2.68
C ASP A 69 -12.18 10.22 -3.99
N ASP A 70 -12.34 11.46 -4.47
CA ASP A 70 -13.06 11.78 -5.71
C ASP A 70 -12.44 11.13 -6.97
N GLU A 71 -11.18 10.71 -6.89
CA GLU A 71 -10.47 9.98 -7.95
C GLU A 71 -10.53 8.45 -7.77
N SER A 72 -11.38 7.96 -6.85
CA SER A 72 -11.52 6.55 -6.50
C SER A 72 -10.24 5.90 -5.95
N ARG A 73 -9.33 6.68 -5.36
CA ARG A 73 -8.14 6.17 -4.67
C ARG A 73 -8.47 5.91 -3.20
N PRO A 74 -8.01 4.79 -2.60
CA PRO A 74 -8.29 4.49 -1.21
C PRO A 74 -7.65 5.53 -0.28
N VAL A 75 -8.42 6.04 0.69
CA VAL A 75 -7.94 7.00 1.70
C VAL A 75 -7.45 6.24 2.92
N VAL A 76 -6.15 6.33 3.22
CA VAL A 76 -5.55 5.75 4.43
C VAL A 76 -5.48 6.82 5.52
N VAL A 77 -6.15 6.59 6.65
CA VAL A 77 -6.10 7.41 7.85
C VAL A 77 -5.16 6.74 8.84
N TYR A 78 -4.20 7.48 9.38
CA TYR A 78 -3.26 6.97 10.37
C TYR A 78 -3.08 7.95 11.53
N SER A 79 -2.81 7.42 12.72
CA SER A 79 -2.58 8.22 13.93
C SER A 79 -1.09 8.45 14.10
N VAL A 80 -0.63 9.69 13.96
CA VAL A 80 0.71 10.09 14.41
C VAL A 80 0.53 10.55 15.84
N ALA A 81 0.91 9.72 16.82
CA ALA A 81 0.88 9.99 18.26
C ALA A 81 0.42 11.42 18.63
N GLY A 82 -0.90 11.61 18.79
CA GLY A 82 -1.51 12.86 19.25
C GLY A 82 -2.08 13.83 18.21
N VAL A 83 -1.96 13.58 16.89
CA VAL A 83 -2.57 14.44 15.86
C VAL A 83 -3.41 13.61 14.88
N TYR A 84 -4.73 13.76 14.97
CA TYR A 84 -5.64 13.33 13.91
C TYR A 84 -5.51 14.30 12.72
N THR A 85 -4.61 14.01 11.77
CA THR A 85 -4.61 14.71 10.48
C THR A 85 -5.66 14.10 9.56
N GLY A 86 -6.94 14.21 9.95
CA GLY A 86 -8.07 14.01 9.06
C GLY A 86 -8.31 15.32 8.30
N GLY A 87 -8.02 15.34 7.00
CA GLY A 87 -8.37 16.45 6.13
C GLY A 87 -9.88 16.56 5.94
N GLY A 88 -10.59 17.07 6.96
CA GLY A 88 -12.01 17.37 6.94
C GLY A 88 -12.23 18.82 7.35
N ASN A 89 -12.74 19.63 6.43
CA ASN A 89 -13.10 21.03 6.67
C ASN A 89 -14.09 21.12 7.86
N PRO A 90 -13.78 21.86 8.95
CA PRO A 90 -14.63 21.95 10.15
C PRO A 90 -15.97 22.69 9.96
N ASN A 91 -16.30 23.15 8.75
CA ASN A 91 -17.46 24.01 8.51
C ASN A 91 -18.79 23.28 8.18
N HIS A 92 -18.92 21.97 8.42
CA HIS A 92 -20.19 21.26 8.19
C HIS A 92 -20.95 20.85 9.46
N ALA A 93 -20.70 21.53 10.58
CA ALA A 93 -21.49 21.38 11.80
C ALA A 93 -22.21 22.69 12.15
N LYS A 94 -23.21 23.10 11.34
CA LYS A 94 -24.42 23.84 11.74
C LYS A 94 -25.43 23.86 10.59
N ARG A 95 -26.48 23.03 10.67
CA ARG A 95 -27.84 23.32 10.18
C ARG A 95 -28.78 22.17 10.56
N GLY A 96 -29.85 22.51 11.30
CA GLY A 96 -30.95 21.62 11.67
C GLY A 96 -30.98 21.30 13.15
#